data_AF-A0A940MN91-F1
#
_entry.id   AF-A0A940MN91-F1
#
_cell.length_a   1.000
_cell.length_b   1.000
_cell.length_c   1.000
_cell.angle_alpha   90.00
_cell.angle_beta   90.00
_cell.angle_gamma   90.00
#
_symmetry.space_group_name_H-M   'P 1'
#
loop_
_entity.id
_entity.type
_entity.pdbx_description
1 polymer ?
#
loop_
_entity_poly.entity_id
_entity_poly.type
_entity_poly.pdbx_seq_one_letter_code
_entity_poly.pdbx_strand_id
1 'polypeptide(L)'
;MKRLRLVPDETFWDFFSRSKIWLGISGFAVVLALISFFVQGLNYGIDFKGGTTIRTESAQAVDVGAYRGALATLGLQDVIITEVFDPTFDADQNVAMVRIGAEDEQNAVSAERLAEAEAALQEVAPDIKFVSVESVGPKVSGELIRTAILAVTLAIGAVLVYIWLRFEWQFALGAVLALVHDVALTIGIFSELQIKFDLSIIAALLTIVGYSLNDTVVVFDRVRENLIKYKSKPLREVLNLSINETMSRTIMTSLTTLLALFALLALGGDVIRGFVFAMTWGIFVGTYSSIFVASAILLRTGVKRDWSKTDDAAGTQFGDGNV
;
A
#
# COMPACT_ATOMS: atom_id res chain seq x y z
N MET A 1 -2.14 -39.11 0.64
CA MET A 1 -2.72 -37.75 0.49
C MET A 1 -2.01 -37.04 -0.66
N LYS A 2 -2.71 -36.74 -1.76
CA LYS A 2 -2.17 -35.87 -2.82
C LYS A 2 -2.14 -34.44 -2.27
N ARG A 3 -0.95 -33.88 -2.04
CA ARG A 3 -0.80 -32.47 -1.68
C ARG A 3 -1.23 -31.63 -2.89
N LEU A 4 -2.09 -30.63 -2.67
CA LEU A 4 -2.42 -29.62 -3.68
C LEU A 4 -1.11 -28.94 -4.11
N ARG A 5 -0.69 -29.20 -5.36
CA ARG A 5 0.48 -28.57 -5.99
C ARG A 5 -0.03 -27.53 -6.99
N LEU A 6 -0.25 -26.31 -6.50
CA LEU A 6 -0.72 -25.18 -7.32
C LEU A 6 0.42 -24.59 -8.18
N VAL A 7 1.67 -24.73 -7.74
CA VAL A 7 2.88 -24.30 -8.46
C VAL A 7 3.91 -25.44 -8.44
N PRO A 8 4.65 -25.70 -9.55
CA PRO A 8 5.76 -26.65 -9.55
C PRO A 8 6.82 -26.32 -8.49
N ASP A 9 7.46 -27.34 -7.92
CA ASP A 9 8.50 -27.16 -6.89
C ASP A 9 9.75 -26.45 -7.47
N GLU A 10 10.02 -26.62 -8.77
CA GLU A 10 11.04 -25.88 -9.52
C GLU A 10 10.44 -25.37 -10.85
N THR A 11 10.55 -24.07 -11.09
CA THR A 11 10.22 -23.42 -12.36
C THR A 11 11.49 -23.15 -13.17
N PHE A 12 11.37 -22.95 -14.49
CA PHE A 12 12.52 -22.68 -15.38
C PHE A 12 12.27 -21.43 -16.24
N TRP A 13 11.74 -20.38 -15.63
CA TRP A 13 11.42 -19.14 -16.35
C TRP A 13 12.64 -18.21 -16.41
N ASP A 14 12.86 -17.55 -17.55
CA ASP A 14 13.88 -16.49 -17.67
C ASP A 14 13.24 -15.11 -17.38
N PHE A 15 13.31 -14.70 -16.12
CA PHE A 15 12.83 -13.43 -15.62
C PHE A 15 13.58 -12.23 -16.20
N PHE A 16 14.82 -12.45 -16.66
CA PHE A 16 15.69 -11.38 -17.14
C PHE A 16 15.65 -11.21 -18.66
N SER A 17 15.05 -12.14 -19.41
CA SER A 17 14.87 -12.06 -20.86
C SER A 17 14.22 -10.75 -21.30
N ARG A 18 13.26 -10.26 -20.52
CA ARG A 18 12.47 -9.03 -20.78
C ARG A 18 12.55 -8.03 -19.62
N SER A 19 13.61 -8.07 -18.80
CA SER A 19 13.75 -7.21 -17.62
C SER A 19 13.59 -5.71 -17.91
N LYS A 20 14.07 -5.24 -19.07
CA LYS A 20 13.90 -3.84 -19.51
C LYS A 20 12.43 -3.44 -19.70
N ILE A 21 11.60 -4.36 -20.19
CA ILE A 21 10.16 -4.14 -20.39
C ILE A 21 9.47 -4.06 -19.03
N TRP A 22 9.74 -5.02 -18.13
CA TRP A 22 9.14 -5.04 -16.79
C TRP A 22 9.53 -3.81 -15.95
N LEU A 23 10.81 -3.42 -15.99
CA LEU A 23 11.27 -2.18 -15.37
C LEU A 23 10.64 -0.94 -16.03
N GLY A 24 10.46 -0.94 -17.34
CA GLY A 24 9.80 0.14 -18.06
C GLY A 24 8.33 0.30 -17.63
N ILE A 25 7.58 -0.80 -17.56
CA ILE A 25 6.19 -0.83 -17.09
C ILE A 25 6.10 -0.35 -15.64
N SER A 26 6.96 -0.88 -14.77
CA SER A 26 7.03 -0.49 -13.36
C SER A 26 7.37 1.00 -13.18
N GLY A 27 8.40 1.48 -13.89
CA GLY A 27 8.76 2.91 -13.87
C GLY A 27 7.65 3.80 -14.41
N PHE A 28 6.98 3.39 -15.50
CA PHE A 28 5.83 4.11 -16.04
C PHE A 28 4.66 4.15 -15.06
N ALA A 29 4.34 3.02 -14.41
CA ALA A 29 3.29 2.96 -13.39
C ALA A 29 3.59 3.87 -12.19
N VAL A 30 4.85 3.94 -11.74
CA VAL A 30 5.27 4.87 -10.68
C VAL A 30 5.12 6.32 -11.14
N VAL A 31 5.50 6.65 -12.38
CA VAL A 31 5.30 8.00 -12.92
C VAL A 31 3.82 8.36 -12.99
N LEU A 32 2.96 7.46 -13.45
CA LEU A 32 1.51 7.67 -13.43
C LEU A 32 0.98 7.86 -12.01
N ALA A 33 1.40 7.03 -11.07
CA ALA A 33 1.04 7.14 -9.65
C ALA A 33 1.44 8.50 -9.06
N LEU A 34 2.63 9.00 -9.38
CA LEU A 34 3.10 10.31 -8.94
C LEU A 34 2.32 11.45 -9.60
N ILE A 35 2.08 11.38 -10.92
CA ILE A 35 1.27 12.39 -11.63
C ILE A 35 -0.13 12.45 -11.03
N SER A 36 -0.77 11.30 -10.86
CA SER A 36 -2.05 11.13 -10.19
C SER A 36 -2.01 11.81 -8.81
N PHE A 37 -1.06 11.46 -7.95
CA PHE A 37 -0.91 12.08 -6.63
C PHE A 37 -0.74 13.61 -6.68
N PHE A 38 0.11 14.15 -7.56
CA PHE A 38 0.37 15.60 -7.60
C PHE A 38 -0.74 16.42 -8.28
N VAL A 39 -1.51 15.84 -9.20
CA VAL A 39 -2.56 16.55 -9.94
C VAL A 39 -3.88 16.55 -9.18
N GLN A 40 -4.30 15.40 -8.62
CA GLN A 40 -5.60 15.26 -7.95
C GLN A 40 -5.50 15.06 -6.43
N GLY A 41 -4.34 14.65 -5.92
CA GLY A 41 -4.16 14.42 -4.49
C GLY A 41 -4.88 13.17 -3.98
N LEU A 42 -4.97 13.06 -2.65
CA LEU A 42 -5.67 11.98 -1.97
C LEU A 42 -7.00 12.46 -1.40
N ASN A 43 -8.00 11.58 -1.41
CA ASN A 43 -9.27 11.80 -0.74
C ASN A 43 -9.13 11.53 0.77
N TYR A 44 -8.54 12.48 1.50
CA TYR A 44 -8.31 12.33 2.94
C TYR A 44 -9.61 12.21 3.75
N GLY A 45 -9.65 11.22 4.65
CA GLY A 45 -10.67 11.07 5.66
C GLY A 45 -10.57 12.08 6.81
N ILE A 46 -11.52 12.00 7.75
CA ILE A 46 -11.59 12.90 8.91
C ILE A 46 -10.37 12.79 9.83
N ASP A 47 -9.67 11.66 9.84
CA ASP A 47 -8.43 11.48 10.60
C ASP A 47 -7.32 12.46 10.19
N PHE A 48 -7.35 12.94 8.95
CA PHE A 48 -6.34 13.87 8.44
C PHE A 48 -6.91 15.26 8.15
N LYS A 49 -8.16 15.35 7.68
CA LYS A 49 -8.82 16.65 7.43
C LYS A 49 -9.49 17.25 8.67
N GLY A 50 -9.78 16.47 9.70
CA GLY A 50 -10.74 16.82 10.73
C GLY A 50 -12.19 16.83 10.20
N GLY A 51 -13.15 16.90 11.11
CA GLY A 51 -14.58 16.95 10.83
C GLY A 51 -15.32 15.71 11.32
N THR A 52 -16.51 15.49 10.77
CA THR A 52 -17.42 14.43 11.20
C THR A 52 -17.87 13.60 10.00
N THR A 53 -17.85 12.28 10.14
CA THR A 53 -18.42 11.33 9.18
C THR A 53 -19.60 10.62 9.81
N ILE A 54 -20.71 10.56 9.07
CA ILE A 54 -21.97 9.95 9.49
C ILE A 54 -22.31 8.86 8.49
N ARG A 55 -22.48 7.63 8.97
CA ARG A 55 -23.05 6.53 8.20
C ARG A 55 -24.55 6.50 8.45
N THR A 56 -25.30 6.86 7.41
CA THR A 56 -26.76 6.85 7.43
C THR A 56 -27.30 5.55 6.84
N GLU A 57 -28.46 5.13 7.30
CA GLU A 57 -29.18 3.96 6.77
C GLU A 57 -30.68 4.27 6.68
N SER A 58 -31.32 3.92 5.56
CA SER A 58 -32.75 4.08 5.33
C SER A 58 -33.28 3.01 4.36
N ALA A 59 -34.55 2.64 4.52
CA ALA A 59 -35.32 1.87 3.56
C ALA A 59 -35.65 2.63 2.27
N GLN A 60 -35.55 3.96 2.30
CA GLN A 60 -35.73 4.79 1.12
C GLN A 60 -34.42 4.93 0.35
N ALA A 61 -34.54 5.01 -0.98
CA ALA A 61 -33.41 5.22 -1.85
C ALA A 61 -32.69 6.55 -1.51
N VAL A 62 -31.36 6.54 -1.55
CA VAL A 62 -30.56 7.73 -1.27
C VAL A 62 -30.77 8.77 -2.39
N ASP A 63 -31.36 9.91 -2.04
CA ASP A 63 -31.36 11.09 -2.91
C ASP A 63 -30.30 12.08 -2.41
N VAL A 64 -29.12 12.02 -3.05
CA VAL A 64 -27.98 12.90 -2.74
C VAL A 64 -28.33 14.38 -2.93
N GLY A 65 -29.20 14.71 -3.88
CA GLY A 65 -29.63 16.07 -4.16
C GLY A 65 -30.53 16.60 -3.05
N ALA A 66 -31.50 15.79 -2.62
CA ALA A 66 -32.40 16.14 -1.52
C ALA A 66 -31.64 16.23 -0.18
N TYR A 67 -30.74 15.29 0.11
CA TYR A 67 -29.91 15.33 1.33
C TYR A 67 -29.03 16.58 1.36
N ARG A 68 -28.44 16.95 0.22
CA ARG A 68 -27.65 18.17 0.10
C ARG A 68 -28.52 19.42 0.31
N GLY A 69 -29.72 19.44 -0.26
CA GLY A 69 -30.68 20.54 -0.07
C GLY A 69 -31.08 20.73 1.39
N ALA A 70 -31.39 19.63 2.09
CA ALA A 70 -31.75 19.64 3.50
C ALA A 70 -30.61 20.14 4.39
N LEU A 71 -29.38 19.67 4.17
CA LEU A 71 -28.22 20.06 4.97
C LEU A 71 -27.69 21.47 4.66
N ALA A 72 -27.96 22.01 3.46
CA ALA A 72 -27.48 23.33 3.07
C ALA A 72 -28.06 24.47 3.93
N THR A 73 -29.26 24.30 4.48
CA THR A 73 -29.94 25.30 5.33
C THR A 73 -29.26 25.48 6.69
N LEU A 74 -28.48 24.48 7.12
CA LEU A 74 -27.82 24.46 8.42
C LEU A 74 -26.47 25.20 8.43
N GLY A 75 -25.98 25.66 7.26
CA GLY A 75 -24.70 26.38 7.18
C GLY A 75 -23.49 25.53 7.58
N LEU A 76 -23.55 24.22 7.36
CA LEU A 76 -22.47 23.28 7.61
C LEU A 76 -21.34 23.45 6.58
N GLN A 77 -20.09 23.29 7.00
CA GLN A 77 -18.91 23.42 6.13
C GLN A 77 -18.58 22.10 5.42
N ASP A 78 -18.08 22.18 4.19
CA ASP A 78 -17.51 21.05 3.43
C ASP A 78 -18.35 19.76 3.41
N VAL A 79 -19.67 19.90 3.25
CA VAL A 79 -20.59 18.75 3.21
C VAL A 79 -20.39 17.95 1.92
N ILE A 80 -19.97 16.70 2.07
CA ILE A 80 -19.85 15.71 1.00
C ILE A 80 -20.72 14.52 1.33
N ILE A 81 -21.59 14.17 0.39
CA ILE A 81 -22.52 13.05 0.51
C ILE A 81 -22.17 12.05 -0.59
N THR A 82 -21.91 10.82 -0.18
CA THR A 82 -21.59 9.71 -1.08
C THR A 82 -22.50 8.54 -0.76
N GLU A 83 -23.23 8.06 -1.75
CA GLU A 83 -23.96 6.80 -1.64
C GLU A 83 -22.98 5.62 -1.56
N VAL A 84 -23.24 4.71 -0.62
CA VAL A 84 -22.41 3.52 -0.43
C VAL A 84 -23.13 2.33 -1.03
N PHE A 85 -22.47 1.69 -1.99
CA PHE A 85 -22.95 0.45 -2.56
C PHE A 85 -22.21 -0.76 -1.95
N ASP A 86 -22.97 -1.67 -1.35
CA ASP A 86 -22.45 -2.95 -0.89
C ASP A 86 -23.36 -4.10 -1.35
N PRO A 87 -22.83 -5.10 -2.10
CA PRO A 87 -23.58 -6.30 -2.46
C PRO A 87 -24.12 -7.09 -1.27
N THR A 88 -23.60 -6.87 -0.05
CA THR A 88 -24.08 -7.56 1.16
C THR A 88 -25.25 -6.84 1.84
N PHE A 89 -25.68 -5.67 1.36
CA PHE A 89 -26.81 -4.95 1.92
C PHE A 89 -28.14 -5.63 1.56
N ASP A 90 -29.09 -5.54 2.49
CA ASP A 90 -30.47 -5.97 2.25
C ASP A 90 -31.16 -5.05 1.21
N ALA A 91 -32.23 -5.53 0.59
CA ALA A 91 -32.92 -4.79 -0.49
C ALA A 91 -33.54 -3.46 -0.03
N ASP A 92 -33.79 -3.32 1.28
CA ASP A 92 -34.28 -2.14 1.97
C ASP A 92 -33.18 -1.48 2.82
N GLN A 93 -31.91 -1.75 2.53
CA GLN A 93 -30.79 -1.11 3.23
C GLN A 93 -30.04 -0.19 2.27
N ASN A 94 -30.45 1.08 2.24
CA ASN A 94 -29.78 2.12 1.48
C ASN A 94 -28.88 2.93 2.43
N VAL A 95 -27.60 3.03 2.08
CA VAL A 95 -26.59 3.63 2.96
C VAL A 95 -25.96 4.82 2.26
N ALA A 96 -25.84 5.93 2.98
CA ALA A 96 -25.05 7.09 2.54
C ALA A 96 -24.06 7.51 3.62
N MET A 97 -22.87 7.91 3.17
CA MET A 97 -21.84 8.52 3.98
C MET A 97 -21.90 10.03 3.82
N VAL A 98 -22.22 10.72 4.92
CA VAL A 98 -22.23 12.18 4.99
C VAL A 98 -20.99 12.62 5.74
N ARG A 99 -20.09 13.32 5.07
CA ARG A 99 -18.91 13.94 5.67
C ARG A 99 -19.16 15.43 5.79
N ILE A 100 -18.91 15.98 6.97
CA ILE A 100 -19.03 17.39 7.30
C ILE A 100 -17.65 17.86 7.76
N GLY A 101 -17.24 19.06 7.33
CA GLY A 101 -16.03 19.71 7.80
C GLY A 101 -16.07 20.00 9.30
N ALA A 102 -14.91 20.37 9.87
CA ALA A 102 -14.86 20.85 11.24
C ALA A 102 -15.64 22.18 11.38
N GLU A 103 -16.16 22.46 12.57
CA GLU A 103 -16.93 23.67 12.84
C GLU A 103 -16.01 24.89 12.95
N ASP A 104 -14.86 24.71 13.60
CA ASP A 104 -13.78 25.68 13.71
C ASP A 104 -12.40 24.97 13.69
N GLU A 105 -11.31 25.73 13.86
CA GLU A 105 -9.93 25.20 13.86
C GLU A 105 -9.61 24.27 15.03
N GLN A 106 -10.48 24.14 16.03
CA GLN A 106 -10.29 23.34 17.23
C GLN A 106 -11.33 22.22 17.40
N ASN A 107 -12.56 22.42 16.94
CA ASN A 107 -13.72 21.59 17.24
C ASN A 107 -14.31 20.97 15.98
N ALA A 108 -14.61 19.67 16.08
CA ALA A 108 -15.46 19.01 15.10
C ALA A 108 -16.94 19.43 15.31
N VAL A 109 -17.85 18.92 14.48
CA VAL A 109 -19.27 19.30 14.54
C VAL A 109 -19.85 18.97 15.92
N SER A 110 -20.48 19.97 16.55
CA SER A 110 -21.13 19.82 17.85
C SER A 110 -22.36 18.91 17.81
N ALA A 111 -22.69 18.29 18.94
CA ALA A 111 -23.80 17.33 19.04
C ALA A 111 -25.16 17.96 18.71
N GLU A 112 -25.35 19.24 19.02
CA GLU A 112 -26.57 20.00 18.69
C GLU A 112 -26.74 20.12 17.17
N ARG A 113 -25.67 20.50 16.46
CA ARG A 113 -25.66 20.60 14.98
C ARG A 113 -25.85 19.24 14.31
N LEU A 114 -25.36 18.16 14.92
CA LEU A 114 -25.59 16.80 14.45
C LEU A 114 -27.06 16.39 14.60
N ALA A 115 -27.72 16.77 15.70
CA ALA A 115 -29.15 16.54 15.89
C ALA A 115 -29.99 17.37 14.91
N GLU A 116 -29.59 18.61 14.62
CA GLU A 116 -30.21 19.42 13.55
C GLU A 116 -30.06 18.77 12.17
N ALA A 117 -28.86 18.22 11.87
CA ALA A 117 -28.61 17.51 10.63
C ALA A 117 -29.46 16.23 10.51
N GLU A 118 -29.60 15.48 11.61
CA GLU A 118 -30.48 14.30 11.66
C GLU A 118 -31.93 14.68 11.41
N ALA A 119 -32.44 15.72 12.10
CA ALA A 119 -33.81 16.21 11.94
C ALA A 119 -34.08 16.67 10.49
N ALA A 120 -33.14 17.42 9.89
CA ALA A 120 -33.27 17.87 8.50
C ALA A 120 -33.29 16.70 7.51
N LEU A 121 -32.49 15.65 7.74
CA LEU A 121 -32.50 14.46 6.89
C LEU A 121 -33.76 13.61 7.11
N GLN A 122 -34.33 13.59 8.32
CA GLN A 122 -35.60 12.93 8.62
C GLN A 122 -36.79 13.57 7.90
N GLU A 123 -36.73 14.86 7.55
CA GLU A 123 -37.77 15.48 6.69
C GLU A 123 -37.76 14.91 5.26
N VAL A 124 -36.60 14.46 4.78
CA VAL A 124 -36.43 13.85 3.45
C VAL A 124 -36.72 12.35 3.51
N ALA A 125 -36.16 11.66 4.50
CA ALA A 125 -36.29 10.23 4.72
C ALA A 125 -36.66 9.95 6.19
N PRO A 126 -37.96 9.88 6.54
CA PRO A 126 -38.43 9.75 7.92
C PRO A 126 -37.89 8.55 8.73
N ASP A 127 -37.43 7.51 8.06
CA ASP A 127 -36.87 6.30 8.65
C ASP A 127 -35.34 6.30 8.71
N ILE A 128 -34.68 7.39 8.31
CA ILE A 128 -33.21 7.50 8.31
C ILE A 128 -32.64 7.37 9.72
N LYS A 129 -31.58 6.57 9.84
CA LYS A 129 -30.86 6.33 11.09
C LYS A 129 -29.40 6.66 10.93
N PHE A 130 -28.82 7.30 11.94
CA PHE A 130 -27.37 7.48 12.02
C PHE A 130 -26.75 6.26 12.71
N VAL A 131 -26.30 5.29 11.90
CA VAL A 131 -25.77 4.01 12.39
C VAL A 131 -24.37 4.17 13.00
N SER A 132 -23.58 5.10 12.46
CA SER A 132 -22.27 5.45 13.01
C SER A 132 -22.03 6.95 12.84
N VAL A 133 -21.48 7.58 13.88
CA VAL A 133 -21.04 8.97 13.86
C VAL A 133 -19.63 9.01 14.41
N GLU A 134 -18.68 9.39 13.55
CA GLU A 134 -17.27 9.52 13.90
C GLU A 134 -16.87 10.98 13.79
N SER A 135 -16.22 11.52 14.81
CA SER A 135 -15.88 12.94 14.87
C SER A 135 -14.44 13.12 15.34
N VAL A 136 -13.64 13.84 14.55
CA VAL A 136 -12.22 14.10 14.82
C VAL A 136 -11.94 15.59 14.71
N GLY A 137 -11.49 16.21 15.80
CA GLY A 137 -11.13 17.63 15.80
C GLY A 137 -9.84 17.91 15.00
N PRO A 138 -9.68 19.12 14.42
CA PRO A 138 -8.50 19.46 13.60
C PRO A 138 -7.17 19.37 14.34
N LYS A 139 -7.16 19.59 15.67
CA LYS A 139 -5.97 19.41 16.48
C LYS A 139 -5.53 17.94 16.54
N VAL A 140 -6.50 17.04 16.75
CA VAL A 140 -6.24 15.60 16.79
C VAL A 140 -5.81 15.11 15.41
N SER A 141 -6.44 15.58 14.33
CA SER A 141 -6.04 15.20 12.98
C SER A 141 -4.60 15.63 12.65
N GLY A 142 -4.19 16.83 13.09
CA GLY A 142 -2.80 17.28 12.97
C GLY A 142 -1.80 16.39 13.69
N GLU A 143 -2.14 15.90 14.89
CA GLU A 143 -1.32 14.93 15.64
C GLU A 143 -1.27 13.56 14.94
N LEU A 144 -2.39 13.12 14.37
CA LEU A 144 -2.50 11.87 13.62
C LEU A 144 -1.65 11.90 12.34
N ILE A 145 -1.67 13.00 11.57
CA ILE A 145 -0.80 13.17 10.39
C ILE A 145 0.67 13.01 10.77
N ARG A 146 1.12 13.74 11.81
CA ARG A 146 2.51 13.69 12.27
C ARG A 146 2.90 12.28 12.71
N THR A 147 2.02 11.62 13.45
CA THR A 147 2.24 10.24 13.92
C THR A 147 2.30 9.26 12.76
N ALA A 148 1.44 9.39 11.75
CA ALA A 148 1.46 8.55 10.55
C ALA A 148 2.77 8.73 9.76
N ILE A 149 3.21 9.97 9.53
CA ILE A 149 4.48 10.26 8.85
C ILE A 149 5.67 9.68 9.62
N LEU A 150 5.69 9.86 10.94
CA LEU A 150 6.73 9.29 11.81
C LEU A 150 6.72 7.76 11.76
N ALA A 151 5.56 7.12 11.85
CA ALA A 151 5.44 5.66 11.82
C ALA A 151 5.99 5.07 10.50
N VAL A 152 5.62 5.65 9.35
CA VAL A 152 6.11 5.21 8.03
C VAL A 152 7.61 5.43 7.90
N THR A 153 8.11 6.59 8.32
CA THR A 153 9.54 6.91 8.23
C THR A 153 10.38 5.99 9.11
N LEU A 154 9.94 5.76 10.36
CA LEU A 154 10.61 4.85 11.29
C LEU A 154 10.56 3.40 10.79
N ALA A 155 9.44 2.96 10.18
CA ALA A 155 9.34 1.64 9.58
C ALA A 155 10.36 1.46 8.44
N ILE A 156 10.43 2.40 7.48
CA ILE A 156 11.42 2.35 6.39
C ILE A 156 12.85 2.36 6.95
N GLY A 157 13.13 3.20 7.96
CA GLY A 157 14.42 3.26 8.62
C GLY A 157 14.80 1.95 9.33
N ALA A 158 13.87 1.33 10.05
CA ALA A 158 14.08 0.06 10.71
C ALA A 158 14.37 -1.07 9.71
N VAL A 159 13.67 -1.10 8.58
CA VAL A 159 13.93 -2.05 7.48
C VAL A 159 15.32 -1.84 6.88
N LEU A 160 15.72 -0.59 6.64
CA LEU A 160 17.05 -0.23 6.17
C LEU A 160 18.15 -0.78 7.08
N VAL A 161 18.04 -0.51 8.38
CA VAL A 161 19.00 -0.99 9.39
C VAL A 161 19.01 -2.51 9.42
N TYR A 162 17.84 -3.16 9.42
CA TYR A 162 17.74 -4.61 9.42
C TYR A 162 18.45 -5.23 8.21
N ILE A 163 18.19 -4.74 6.99
CA ILE A 163 18.81 -5.29 5.78
C ILE A 163 20.30 -4.99 5.75
N TRP A 164 20.73 -3.80 6.16
CA TRP A 164 22.15 -3.44 6.22
C TRP A 164 22.95 -4.33 7.18
N LEU A 165 22.37 -4.71 8.33
CA LEU A 165 23.00 -5.65 9.26
C LEU A 165 23.00 -7.09 8.73
N ARG A 166 22.02 -7.46 7.91
CA ARG A 166 21.81 -8.83 7.44
C ARG A 166 22.42 -9.14 6.06
N PHE A 167 22.65 -8.12 5.24
CA PHE A 167 23.06 -8.20 3.83
C PHE A 167 24.00 -7.04 3.44
N GLU A 168 24.72 -7.16 2.32
CA GLU A 168 25.50 -6.05 1.76
C GLU A 168 24.61 -4.86 1.37
N TRP A 169 25.20 -3.67 1.31
CA TRP A 169 24.51 -2.43 0.98
C TRP A 169 23.76 -2.46 -0.36
N GLN A 170 24.20 -3.25 -1.35
CA GLN A 170 23.49 -3.39 -2.63
C GLN A 170 22.10 -4.04 -2.44
N PHE A 171 21.97 -4.97 -1.50
CA PHE A 171 20.69 -5.57 -1.14
C PHE A 171 19.82 -4.56 -0.41
N ALA A 172 20.39 -3.80 0.53
CA ALA A 172 19.66 -2.72 1.22
C ALA A 172 19.06 -1.71 0.22
N LEU A 173 19.85 -1.27 -0.77
CA LEU A 173 19.37 -0.38 -1.81
C LEU A 173 18.26 -1.01 -2.67
N GLY A 174 18.44 -2.27 -3.09
CA GLY A 174 17.47 -2.99 -3.90
C GLY A 174 16.12 -3.17 -3.19
N ALA A 175 16.14 -3.52 -1.91
CA ALA A 175 14.92 -3.69 -1.11
C ALA A 175 14.22 -2.35 -0.86
N VAL A 176 14.95 -1.28 -0.53
CA VAL A 176 14.32 0.03 -0.29
C VAL A 176 13.66 0.57 -1.53
N LEU A 177 14.32 0.49 -2.68
CA LEU A 177 13.73 0.97 -3.93
C LEU A 177 12.49 0.15 -4.33
N ALA A 178 12.48 -1.16 -4.06
CA ALA A 178 11.27 -1.98 -4.23
C ALA A 178 10.14 -1.54 -3.27
N LEU A 179 10.45 -1.29 -2.00
CA LEU A 179 9.46 -0.81 -1.02
C LEU A 179 8.90 0.58 -1.37
N VAL A 180 9.76 1.50 -1.80
CA VAL A 180 9.35 2.84 -2.27
C VAL A 180 8.43 2.71 -3.48
N HIS A 181 8.77 1.82 -4.42
CA HIS A 181 7.92 1.50 -5.56
C HIS A 181 6.54 1.01 -5.10
N ASP A 182 6.47 0.08 -4.14
CA ASP A 182 5.21 -0.52 -3.68
C ASP A 182 4.31 0.50 -2.98
N VAL A 183 4.91 1.32 -2.12
CA VAL A 183 4.21 2.41 -1.44
C VAL A 183 3.73 3.46 -2.46
N ALA A 184 4.57 3.82 -3.44
CA ALA A 184 4.20 4.79 -4.47
C ALA A 184 3.03 4.29 -5.32
N LEU A 185 3.04 3.03 -5.77
CA LEU A 185 1.94 2.46 -6.54
C LEU A 185 0.66 2.32 -5.71
N THR A 186 0.78 2.01 -4.42
CA THR A 186 -0.39 1.92 -3.52
C THR A 186 -0.99 3.29 -3.26
N ILE A 187 -0.18 4.33 -3.03
CA ILE A 187 -0.67 5.71 -2.92
C ILE A 187 -1.28 6.18 -4.25
N GLY A 188 -0.65 5.83 -5.37
CA GLY A 188 -1.12 6.18 -6.72
C GLY A 188 -2.51 5.63 -7.02
N ILE A 189 -2.77 4.34 -6.73
CA ILE A 189 -4.09 3.76 -7.00
C ILE A 189 -5.18 4.36 -6.09
N PHE A 190 -4.84 4.75 -4.86
CA PHE A 190 -5.76 5.45 -3.96
C PHE A 190 -6.07 6.87 -4.44
N SER A 191 -5.07 7.55 -5.00
CA SER A 191 -5.26 8.85 -5.66
C SER A 191 -6.13 8.70 -6.91
N GLU A 192 -5.86 7.71 -7.76
CA GLU A 192 -6.60 7.50 -9.00
C GLU A 192 -8.07 7.14 -8.80
N LEU A 193 -8.33 6.23 -7.87
CA LEU A 193 -9.70 5.78 -7.59
C LEU A 193 -10.43 6.67 -6.59
N GLN A 194 -9.79 7.73 -6.09
CA GLN A 194 -10.32 8.64 -5.07
C GLN A 194 -10.89 7.91 -3.84
N ILE A 195 -10.28 6.77 -3.48
CA ILE A 195 -10.68 5.98 -2.31
C ILE A 195 -10.30 6.78 -1.06
N LYS A 196 -11.20 6.77 -0.07
CA LYS A 196 -10.98 7.42 1.23
C LYS A 196 -9.67 6.96 1.85
N PHE A 197 -8.80 7.91 2.17
CA PHE A 197 -7.49 7.70 2.78
C PHE A 197 -7.55 8.09 4.26
N ASP A 198 -7.59 7.10 5.14
CA ASP A 198 -7.69 7.25 6.60
C ASP A 198 -6.61 6.43 7.33
N LEU A 199 -6.65 6.38 8.67
CA LEU A 199 -5.63 5.64 9.43
C LEU A 199 -5.61 4.14 9.13
N SER A 200 -6.74 3.56 8.70
CA SER A 200 -6.77 2.15 8.32
C SER A 200 -5.87 1.91 7.11
N ILE A 201 -5.83 2.85 6.16
CA ILE A 201 -4.97 2.75 4.98
C ILE A 201 -3.50 2.87 5.35
N ILE A 202 -3.15 3.71 6.33
CA ILE A 202 -1.77 3.75 6.87
C ILE A 202 -1.39 2.41 7.51
N ALA A 203 -2.27 1.79 8.29
CA ALA A 203 -2.03 0.46 8.86
C ALA A 203 -1.86 -0.61 7.79
N ALA A 204 -2.65 -0.56 6.71
CA ALA A 204 -2.49 -1.43 5.55
C ALA A 204 -1.12 -1.22 4.87
N LEU A 205 -0.72 0.03 4.61
CA LEU A 205 0.58 0.36 4.03
C LEU A 205 1.75 -0.20 4.86
N LEU A 206 1.71 -0.03 6.19
CA LEU A 206 2.74 -0.59 7.07
C LEU A 206 2.79 -2.12 7.02
N THR A 207 1.63 -2.76 6.87
CA THR A 207 1.54 -4.21 6.73
C THR A 207 2.08 -4.68 5.38
N ILE A 208 1.79 -3.95 4.30
CA ILE A 208 2.32 -4.20 2.95
C ILE A 208 3.84 -4.09 2.94
N VAL A 209 4.42 -3.10 3.64
CA VAL A 209 5.88 -2.98 3.79
C VAL A 209 6.47 -4.24 4.41
N GLY A 210 5.85 -4.77 5.47
CA GLY A 210 6.28 -6.03 6.10
C GLY A 210 6.15 -7.23 5.16
N TYR A 211 5.04 -7.32 4.42
CA TYR A 211 4.77 -8.41 3.48
C TYR A 211 5.76 -8.43 2.31
N SER A 212 5.94 -7.28 1.65
CA SER A 212 6.88 -7.12 0.53
C SER A 212 8.33 -7.34 0.97
N LEU A 213 8.68 -6.90 2.17
CA LEU A 213 10.01 -7.15 2.74
C LEU A 213 10.24 -8.66 2.98
N ASN A 214 9.26 -9.38 3.51
CA ASN A 214 9.37 -10.82 3.75
C ASN A 214 9.73 -11.57 2.45
N ASP A 215 9.03 -11.27 1.36
CA ASP A 215 9.31 -11.90 0.06
C ASP A 215 10.70 -11.50 -0.47
N THR A 216 11.06 -10.21 -0.36
CA THR A 216 12.37 -9.71 -0.79
C THR A 216 13.52 -10.39 -0.04
N VAL A 217 13.39 -10.57 1.29
CA VAL A 217 14.41 -11.23 2.12
C VAL A 217 14.58 -12.70 1.74
N VAL A 218 13.49 -13.42 1.46
CA VAL A 218 13.54 -14.82 1.00
C VAL A 218 14.29 -14.94 -0.32
N VAL A 219 13.99 -14.08 -1.30
CA VAL A 219 14.70 -14.04 -2.59
C VAL A 219 16.17 -13.72 -2.37
N PHE A 220 16.48 -12.70 -1.56
CA PHE A 220 17.86 -12.25 -1.33
C PHE A 220 18.72 -13.29 -0.61
N ASP A 221 18.16 -14.01 0.35
CA ASP A 221 18.88 -15.07 1.04
C ASP A 221 19.22 -16.21 0.08
N ARG A 222 18.28 -16.58 -0.82
CA ARG A 222 18.58 -17.57 -1.86
C ARG A 222 19.58 -17.07 -2.90
N VAL A 223 19.55 -15.79 -3.25
CA VAL A 223 20.58 -15.17 -4.11
C VAL A 223 21.94 -15.27 -3.44
N ARG A 224 22.03 -14.93 -2.15
CA ARG A 224 23.27 -15.02 -1.38
C ARG A 224 23.81 -16.46 -1.33
N GLU A 225 22.96 -17.43 -1.04
CA GLU A 225 23.32 -18.85 -1.03
C GLU A 225 23.86 -19.31 -2.39
N ASN A 226 23.16 -18.98 -3.48
CA ASN A 226 23.57 -19.40 -4.82
C ASN A 226 24.80 -18.65 -5.34
N LEU A 227 25.06 -17.42 -4.90
CA LEU A 227 26.31 -16.72 -5.20
C LEU A 227 27.54 -17.43 -4.59
N ILE A 228 27.38 -18.01 -3.39
CA ILE A 228 28.42 -18.79 -2.73
C ILE A 228 28.60 -20.15 -3.43
N LYS A 229 27.49 -20.81 -3.76
CA LYS A 229 27.47 -22.15 -4.39
C LYS A 229 27.96 -22.14 -5.84
N TYR A 230 27.59 -21.12 -6.63
CA TYR A 230 27.87 -21.05 -8.07
C TYR A 230 28.78 -19.88 -8.44
N LYS A 231 30.04 -19.92 -7.98
CA LYS A 231 31.02 -18.82 -8.15
C LYS A 231 31.33 -18.47 -9.62
N SER A 232 31.23 -19.42 -10.54
CA SER A 232 31.56 -19.27 -11.96
C SER A 232 30.39 -18.87 -12.86
N LYS A 233 29.14 -19.00 -12.41
CA LYS A 233 27.97 -18.63 -13.21
C LYS A 233 27.85 -17.11 -13.35
N PRO A 234 27.34 -16.53 -14.46
CA PRO A 234 27.01 -15.11 -14.54
C PRO A 234 25.98 -14.66 -13.49
N LEU A 235 26.04 -13.40 -13.02
CA LEU A 235 25.16 -12.90 -11.95
C LEU A 235 23.69 -13.04 -12.33
N ARG A 236 23.37 -12.73 -13.59
CA ARG A 236 22.02 -12.89 -14.16
C ARG A 236 21.51 -14.33 -14.05
N GLU A 237 22.33 -15.33 -14.35
CA GLU A 237 21.91 -16.74 -14.23
C GLU A 237 21.67 -17.13 -12.77
N VAL A 238 22.53 -16.66 -11.86
CA VAL A 238 22.37 -16.91 -10.42
C VAL A 238 21.07 -16.29 -9.89
N LEU A 239 20.81 -15.03 -10.22
CA LEU A 239 19.57 -14.36 -9.85
C LEU A 239 18.36 -15.10 -10.43
N ASN A 240 18.42 -15.50 -11.70
CA ASN A 240 17.32 -16.20 -12.35
C ASN A 240 17.03 -17.55 -11.67
N LEU A 241 18.08 -18.31 -11.34
CA LEU A 241 17.96 -19.57 -10.62
C LEU A 241 17.33 -19.34 -9.23
N SER A 242 17.84 -18.38 -8.46
CA SER A 242 17.34 -18.10 -7.12
C SER A 242 15.88 -17.70 -7.09
N ILE A 243 15.41 -16.91 -8.07
CA ILE A 243 13.98 -16.54 -8.19
C ILE A 243 13.13 -17.78 -8.47
N ASN A 244 13.55 -18.65 -9.41
CA ASN A 244 12.80 -19.87 -9.71
C ASN A 244 12.69 -20.80 -8.49
N GLU A 245 13.77 -20.93 -7.69
CA GLU A 245 13.79 -21.76 -6.49
C GLU A 245 12.91 -21.21 -5.33
N THR A 246 12.66 -19.91 -5.29
CA THR A 246 11.81 -19.29 -4.25
C THR A 246 10.37 -19.06 -4.69
N MET A 247 10.10 -19.05 -6.01
CA MET A 247 8.82 -18.71 -6.59
C MET A 247 7.65 -19.54 -6.03
N SER A 248 7.80 -20.85 -5.87
CA SER A 248 6.72 -21.70 -5.34
C SER A 248 6.29 -21.27 -3.94
N ARG A 249 7.25 -20.93 -3.07
CA ARG A 249 6.96 -20.40 -1.73
C ARG A 249 6.25 -19.06 -1.81
N THR A 250 6.81 -18.12 -2.56
CA THR A 250 6.28 -16.75 -2.70
C THR A 250 4.86 -16.73 -3.25
N ILE A 251 4.57 -17.53 -4.29
CA ILE A 251 3.21 -17.61 -4.84
C ILE A 251 2.26 -18.26 -3.85
N MET A 252 2.69 -19.31 -3.16
CA MET A 252 1.82 -20.00 -2.19
C MET A 252 1.45 -19.11 -1.01
N THR A 253 2.41 -18.38 -0.42
CA THR A 253 2.14 -17.42 0.66
C THR A 253 1.20 -16.32 0.19
N SER A 254 1.47 -15.75 -0.99
CA SER A 254 0.65 -14.70 -1.60
C SER A 254 -0.77 -15.17 -1.86
N LEU A 255 -0.93 -16.33 -2.50
CA LEU A 255 -2.24 -16.88 -2.86
C LEU A 255 -3.07 -17.23 -1.62
N THR A 256 -2.44 -17.78 -0.57
CA THR A 256 -3.17 -18.09 0.67
C THR A 256 -3.69 -16.84 1.36
N THR A 257 -2.91 -15.76 1.38
CA THR A 257 -3.35 -14.49 1.96
C THR A 257 -4.40 -13.83 1.08
N LEU A 258 -4.19 -13.83 -0.24
CA LEU A 258 -5.16 -13.29 -1.21
C LEU A 258 -6.49 -14.01 -1.14
N LEU A 259 -6.53 -15.33 -0.88
CA LEU A 259 -7.79 -16.06 -0.69
C LEU A 259 -8.64 -15.47 0.43
N ALA A 260 -8.02 -15.20 1.58
CA ALA A 260 -8.70 -14.56 2.71
C ALA A 260 -9.11 -13.12 2.38
N LEU A 261 -8.23 -12.35 1.72
CA LEU A 261 -8.54 -10.97 1.35
C LEU A 261 -9.65 -10.88 0.30
N PHE A 262 -9.71 -11.79 -0.68
CA PHE A 262 -10.80 -11.83 -1.65
C PHE A 262 -12.14 -12.18 -0.98
N ALA A 263 -12.15 -13.10 -0.02
CA ALA A 263 -13.34 -13.35 0.78
C ALA A 263 -13.77 -12.10 1.56
N LEU A 264 -12.82 -11.38 2.17
CA LEU A 264 -13.11 -10.12 2.87
C LEU A 264 -13.51 -8.97 1.92
N LEU A 265 -13.03 -8.93 0.69
CA LEU A 265 -13.50 -7.95 -0.30
C LEU A 265 -14.95 -8.23 -0.71
N ALA A 266 -15.31 -9.51 -0.84
CA ALA A 266 -16.65 -9.92 -1.20
C ALA A 266 -17.66 -9.82 -0.03
N LEU A 267 -17.22 -10.03 1.20
CA LEU A 267 -18.10 -10.22 2.38
C LEU A 267 -17.84 -9.25 3.55
N GLY A 268 -16.79 -8.44 3.50
CA GLY A 268 -16.31 -7.66 4.65
C GLY A 268 -17.09 -6.39 4.97
N GLY A 269 -18.03 -5.98 4.12
CA GLY A 269 -18.77 -4.74 4.27
C GLY A 269 -18.00 -3.49 3.82
N ASP A 270 -18.68 -2.35 3.83
CA ASP A 270 -18.17 -1.07 3.33
C ASP A 270 -17.04 -0.48 4.20
N VAL A 271 -17.11 -0.70 5.51
CA VAL A 271 -16.20 -0.10 6.50
C VAL A 271 -14.75 -0.57 6.33
N ILE A 272 -14.52 -1.86 6.07
CA ILE A 272 -13.14 -2.40 5.93
C ILE A 272 -12.71 -2.55 4.47
N ARG A 273 -13.61 -2.32 3.49
CA ARG A 273 -13.32 -2.57 2.07
C ARG A 273 -12.09 -1.81 1.58
N GLY A 274 -11.92 -0.56 2.01
CA GLY A 274 -10.73 0.25 1.68
C GLY A 274 -9.43 -0.38 2.20
N PHE A 275 -9.41 -0.82 3.45
CA PHE A 275 -8.28 -1.52 4.07
C PHE A 275 -7.94 -2.82 3.33
N VAL A 276 -8.95 -3.66 3.08
CA VAL A 276 -8.76 -4.95 2.41
C VAL A 276 -8.33 -4.76 0.95
N PHE A 277 -8.84 -3.73 0.27
CA PHE A 277 -8.41 -3.37 -1.08
C PHE A 277 -6.94 -2.96 -1.11
N ALA A 278 -6.51 -2.09 -0.19
CA ALA A 278 -5.10 -1.71 -0.05
C ALA A 278 -4.20 -2.93 0.13
N MET A 279 -4.56 -3.81 1.06
CA MET A 279 -3.83 -5.06 1.33
C MET A 279 -3.77 -5.97 0.09
N THR A 280 -4.89 -6.13 -0.61
CA THR A 280 -4.97 -6.97 -1.82
C THR A 280 -4.04 -6.43 -2.90
N TRP A 281 -4.15 -5.13 -3.19
CA TRP A 281 -3.28 -4.44 -4.15
C TRP A 281 -1.81 -4.55 -3.76
N GLY A 282 -1.49 -4.27 -2.51
CA GLY A 282 -0.12 -4.28 -2.00
C GLY A 282 0.55 -5.64 -2.06
N ILE A 283 -0.18 -6.75 -1.85
CA ILE A 283 0.37 -8.10 -2.03
C ILE A 283 0.72 -8.34 -3.50
N PHE A 284 -0.16 -8.01 -4.44
CA PHE A 284 0.16 -8.16 -5.87
C PHE A 284 1.41 -7.36 -6.27
N VAL A 285 1.47 -6.10 -5.82
CA VAL A 285 2.59 -5.21 -6.14
C VAL A 285 3.88 -5.67 -5.46
N GLY A 286 3.84 -6.08 -4.20
CA GLY A 286 5.01 -6.55 -3.44
C GLY A 286 5.58 -7.88 -3.95
N THR A 287 4.71 -8.82 -4.31
CA THR A 287 5.14 -10.08 -4.94
C THR A 287 5.81 -9.80 -6.29
N TYR A 288 5.27 -8.86 -7.07
CA TYR A 288 5.88 -8.44 -8.33
C TYR A 288 7.22 -7.72 -8.11
N SER A 289 7.28 -6.77 -7.18
CA SER A 289 8.46 -5.92 -6.98
C SER A 289 9.66 -6.68 -6.42
N SER A 290 9.44 -7.60 -5.47
CA SER A 290 10.48 -8.47 -4.92
C SER A 290 11.15 -9.33 -5.99
N ILE A 291 10.39 -9.81 -6.97
CA ILE A 291 10.90 -10.62 -8.08
C ILE A 291 11.60 -9.74 -9.13
N PHE A 292 10.92 -8.72 -9.64
CA PHE A 292 11.36 -7.99 -10.84
C PHE A 292 12.14 -6.72 -10.53
N VAL A 293 11.71 -5.92 -9.55
CA VAL A 293 12.32 -4.62 -9.24
C VAL A 293 13.60 -4.83 -8.42
N ALA A 294 13.50 -5.53 -7.29
CA ALA A 294 14.62 -5.75 -6.38
C ALA A 294 15.78 -6.51 -7.06
N SER A 295 15.48 -7.60 -7.76
CA SER A 295 16.48 -8.42 -8.46
C SER A 295 17.11 -7.68 -9.65
N ALA A 296 16.37 -6.82 -10.34
CA ALA A 296 16.92 -6.01 -11.42
C ALA A 296 17.85 -4.91 -10.92
N ILE A 297 17.54 -4.29 -9.78
CA ILE A 297 18.41 -3.33 -9.13
C ILE A 297 19.70 -4.02 -8.70
N LEU A 298 19.61 -5.19 -8.08
CA LEU A 298 20.78 -6.02 -7.73
C LEU A 298 21.66 -6.38 -8.94
N LEU A 299 21.03 -6.70 -10.07
CA LEU A 299 21.76 -6.98 -11.32
C LEU A 299 22.51 -5.73 -11.81
N ARG A 300 21.94 -4.53 -11.65
CA ARG A 300 22.59 -3.27 -12.03
C ARG A 300 23.68 -2.83 -11.07
N THR A 301 23.47 -2.99 -9.76
CA THR A 301 24.44 -2.58 -8.74
C THR A 301 25.61 -3.55 -8.61
N GLY A 302 25.46 -4.79 -9.11
CA GLY A 302 26.54 -5.76 -9.22
C GLY A 302 27.03 -6.25 -7.86
N VAL A 303 26.26 -7.12 -7.21
CA VAL A 303 26.65 -7.70 -5.90
C VAL A 303 28.00 -8.40 -5.98
N LYS A 304 28.87 -8.08 -5.01
CA LYS A 304 30.17 -8.74 -4.84
C LYS A 304 29.98 -10.23 -4.48
N ARG A 305 30.77 -11.10 -5.10
CA ARG A 305 30.73 -12.56 -4.90
C ARG A 305 31.57 -13.05 -3.75
N ASP A 306 32.65 -12.32 -3.46
CA ASP A 306 33.62 -12.69 -2.44
C ASP A 306 33.62 -11.59 -1.37
N TRP A 307 33.11 -11.94 -0.19
CA TRP A 307 32.81 -11.00 0.90
C TRP A 307 34.00 -10.92 1.89
N SER A 308 35.07 -11.69 1.61
CA SER A 308 36.28 -11.82 2.43
C SER A 308 37.48 -11.03 1.90
N LYS A 309 37.41 -10.47 0.69
CA LYS A 309 38.49 -9.66 0.13
C LYS A 309 38.16 -8.19 0.32
N THR A 310 38.85 -7.56 1.26
CA THR A 310 39.13 -6.12 1.19
C THR A 310 39.78 -5.85 -0.16
N ASP A 311 39.33 -4.80 -0.86
CA ASP A 311 39.95 -4.38 -2.12
C ASP A 311 41.39 -3.91 -1.83
N ASP A 312 42.36 -4.82 -1.86
CA ASP A 312 43.80 -4.51 -1.89
C ASP A 312 44.17 -4.01 -3.29
N ALA A 313 43.51 -2.95 -3.74
CA ALA A 313 43.81 -2.25 -4.99
C ALA A 313 43.97 -0.73 -4.76
N ALA A 314 44.42 -0.35 -3.57
CA ALA A 314 44.93 0.99 -3.27
C ALA A 314 46.42 0.89 -2.88
N GLY A 315 47.27 0.56 -3.86
CA GLY A 315 48.72 0.42 -3.68
C GLY A 315 49.46 0.62 -5.01
N THR A 316 49.33 1.82 -5.58
CA THR A 316 50.23 2.47 -6.54
C THR A 316 51.14 1.59 -7.42
N GLN A 317 50.72 1.36 -8.68
CA GLN A 317 51.68 1.20 -9.78
C GLN A 317 52.26 2.59 -10.11
N PHE A 318 53.48 2.86 -9.66
CA PHE A 318 54.31 3.91 -10.22
C PHE A 318 55.69 3.34 -10.54
N GLY A 319 56.01 3.31 -11.84
CA GLY A 319 57.37 3.45 -12.35
C GLY A 319 58.16 2.18 -12.63
N ASP A 320 57.94 1.58 -13.80
CA ASP A 320 59.09 1.07 -14.57
C ASP A 320 59.75 2.26 -15.29
N GLY A 321 61.06 2.44 -15.07
CA GLY A 321 61.84 3.46 -15.78
C GLY A 321 63.28 3.63 -15.27
N ASN A 322 64.21 2.87 -15.86
CA ASN A 322 65.67 3.08 -15.99
C ASN A 322 66.53 3.25 -14.73
N VAL A 323 67.48 2.33 -14.50
CA VAL A 323 68.92 2.40 -14.90
C VAL A 323 69.46 0.98 -15.04
#